data_AF-B8CXY5-F1
#
_entry.id   AF-B8CXY5-F1
#
_cell.length_a   1.000
_cell.length_b   1.000
_cell.length_c   1.000
_cell.angle_alpha   90.00
_cell.angle_beta   90.00
_cell.angle_gamma   90.00
#
_symmetry.space_group_name_H-M   'P 1'
#
loop_
_entity.id
_entity.type
_entity.pdbx_description
1 polymer ?
#
loop_
_entity_poly.entity_id
_entity_poly.type
_entity_poly.pdbx_seq_one_letter_code
_entity_poly.pdbx_strand_id
1 'polypeptide(L)' 'MIIIDRFEGEKVILEYSNNQGKIITFAVPANVLPRKAKEGDILNIIIDNELTKQRKKRLEKIKDNLFENN' A
#
# COMPACT_ATOMS: atom_id res chain seq x y z
N MET A 1 12.45 -2.45 -8.25
CA MET A 1 11.24 -3.08 -8.85
C MET A 1 10.57 -3.94 -7.81
N ILE A 2 9.23 -3.99 -7.76
CA ILE A 2 8.50 -4.87 -6.84
C ILE A 2 7.86 -5.99 -7.67
N ILE A 3 8.05 -7.23 -7.26
CA ILE A 3 7.55 -8.44 -7.94
C ILE A 3 6.75 -9.26 -6.94
N ILE A 4 5.69 -9.91 -7.42
CA ILE A 4 5.02 -10.98 -6.67
C ILE A 4 5.90 -12.22 -6.73
N ASP A 5 6.54 -12.59 -5.63
CA ASP A 5 7.38 -13.79 -5.56
C ASP A 5 6.50 -15.04 -5.46
N ARG A 6 5.70 -15.15 -4.39
CA ARG A 6 4.82 -16.30 -4.18
C ARG A 6 3.57 -16.03 -3.33
N PHE A 7 2.56 -16.88 -3.47
CA PHE A 7 1.37 -16.91 -2.61
C PHE A 7 1.53 -17.95 -1.50
N GLU A 8 1.28 -17.56 -0.25
CA GLU A 8 1.33 -18.43 0.94
C GLU A 8 0.00 -18.32 1.72
N GLY A 9 -1.01 -19.08 1.29
CA GLY A 9 -2.34 -19.02 1.89
C GLY A 9 -2.98 -17.64 1.75
N GLU A 10 -3.21 -16.96 2.88
CA GLU A 10 -3.79 -15.60 2.92
C GLU A 10 -2.76 -14.48 2.75
N LYS A 11 -1.48 -14.81 2.54
CA LYS A 11 -0.39 -13.85 2.39
C LYS A 11 0.24 -13.96 1.01
N VAL A 12 0.88 -12.87 0.59
CA VAL A 12 1.70 -12.79 -0.61
C VAL A 12 3.07 -12.28 -0.22
N ILE A 13 4.10 -12.97 -0.68
CA ILE A 13 5.49 -12.54 -0.54
C ILE A 13 5.84 -11.69 -1.74
N LEU A 14 6.27 -10.47 -1.47
CA LEU A 14 6.74 -9.53 -2.48
C LEU A 14 8.26 -9.42 -2.39
N GLU A 15 8.90 -9.43 -3.56
CA GLU A 15 10.32 -9.15 -3.70
C GLU A 15 10.52 -7.71 -4.16
N TYR A 16 11.41 -6.98 -3.49
CA TYR A 16 11.90 -5.68 -3.90
C TYR A 16 13.39 -5.70 -4.10
N SER A 17 13.81 -5.33 -5.31
CA SER A 17 15.22 -5.05 -5.62
C SER A 17 15.45 -3.54 -5.68
N ASN A 18 16.40 -3.06 -4.87
CA ASN A 18 16.83 -1.66 -4.89
C ASN A 18 17.95 -1.43 -5.93
N ASN A 19 18.29 -0.16 -6.17
CA ASN A 19 19.33 0.22 -7.14
C ASN A 19 20.75 -0.25 -6.77
N GLN A 20 20.96 -0.79 -5.57
CA GLN A 20 22.24 -1.29 -5.08
C GLN A 20 22.32 -2.83 -5.18
N GLY A 21 21.34 -3.48 -5.80
CA GLY A 21 21.28 -4.94 -5.94
C GLY A 21 20.89 -5.67 -4.65
N LYS A 22 20.47 -4.97 -3.60
CA LYS A 22 19.94 -5.58 -2.39
C LYS A 22 18.51 -6.04 -2.64
N ILE A 23 18.28 -7.33 -2.44
CA ILE A 23 16.95 -7.94 -2.47
C ILE A 23 16.35 -7.93 -1.06
N ILE A 24 15.10 -7.49 -0.96
CA ILE A 24 14.31 -7.47 0.26
C ILE A 24 13.00 -8.18 -0.03
N THR A 25 12.59 -9.08 0.85
CA THR A 25 11.27 -9.70 0.78
C THR A 25 10.39 -9.23 1.92
N PHE A 26 9.09 -9.08 1.65
CA PHE A 26 8.11 -8.68 2.65
C PHE A 26 6.74 -9.30 2.35
N ALA A 27 5.98 -9.60 3.41
CA ALA A 27 4.67 -10.20 3.31
C ALA A 27 3.56 -9.15 3.39
N VAL A 28 2.55 -9.27 2.53
CA VAL A 28 1.30 -8.49 2.58
C VAL A 28 0.09 -9.44 2.57
N PRO A 29 -1.09 -9.01 3.05
CA PRO A 29 -2.30 -9.80 2.90
C PRO A 29 -2.66 -9.95 1.41
N ALA A 30 -3.04 -11.15 0.98
CA ALA A 30 -3.33 -11.43 -0.44
C ALA A 30 -4.48 -10.57 -1.00
N ASN A 31 -5.44 -10.21 -0.15
CA ASN A 31 -6.62 -9.42 -0.54
C ASN A 31 -6.33 -7.95 -0.87
N VAL A 32 -5.10 -7.45 -0.64
CA VAL A 32 -4.69 -6.10 -1.07
C VAL A 32 -4.32 -6.03 -2.55
N LEU A 33 -4.10 -7.19 -3.18
CA LEU A 33 -3.72 -7.28 -4.59
C LEU A 33 -4.95 -7.51 -5.48
N PRO A 34 -4.88 -7.13 -6.78
CA PRO A 34 -5.92 -7.46 -7.74
C PRO A 34 -6.16 -8.98 -7.82
N ARG A 35 -7.41 -9.41 -7.95
CA ARG A 35 -7.77 -10.84 -8.06
C ARG A 35 -7.07 -11.59 -9.22
N LYS A 36 -6.61 -10.87 -10.23
CA LYS A 36 -5.91 -11.43 -11.40
C LYS A 36 -4.38 -11.49 -11.23
N ALA A 37 -3.86 -11.00 -10.11
CA ALA A 37 -2.43 -10.98 -9.84
C ALA A 37 -1.91 -12.41 -9.64
N LYS A 38 -0.72 -12.69 -10.18
CA LYS A 38 -0.05 -13.99 -10.11
C LYS A 38 1.43 -13.85 -9.82
N GLU A 39 2.08 -14.95 -9.46
CA GLU A 39 3.53 -15.01 -9.27
C GLU A 39 4.26 -14.54 -10.52
N GLY A 40 5.30 -13.72 -10.32
CA GLY A 40 6.07 -13.06 -11.36
C GLY A 40 5.49 -11.72 -11.85
N ASP A 41 4.26 -11.33 -11.48
CA ASP A 41 3.73 -10.02 -11.88
C ASP A 41 4.52 -8.87 -11.23
N ILE A 42 4.73 -7.79 -11.99
CA ILE A 42 5.41 -6.57 -11.54
C ILE A 42 4.38 -5.60 -10.95
N LEU A 43 4.66 -5.08 -9.74
CA LEU A 43 3.81 -4.12 -9.04
C LEU A 43 4.35 -2.69 -9.17
N ASN A 44 3.47 -1.78 -9.57
CA ASN A 44 3.68 -0.34 -9.50
C ASN A 44 2.93 0.21 -8.29
N ILE A 45 3.65 0.82 -7.34
CA ILE A 45 3.06 1.49 -6.18
C ILE A 45 2.98 2.99 -6.47
N ILE A 46 1.78 3.55 -6.35
CA ILE A 46 1.51 4.97 -6.56
C ILE A 46 0.93 5.61 -5.30
N ILE A 47 1.24 6.88 -5.09
CA ILE A 47 0.63 7.69 -4.02
C ILE A 47 -0.51 8.49 -4.64
N ASP A 48 -1.72 8.32 -4.13
CA ASP A 48 -2.86 9.17 -4.47
C ASP A 48 -2.83 10.46 -3.61
N ASN A 49 -2.22 11.50 -4.17
CA ASN A 49 -2.08 12.79 -3.49
C ASN A 49 -3.42 13.50 -3.27
N GLU A 50 -4.39 13.31 -4.16
CA GLU A 50 -5.69 13.97 -4.07
C GLU A 50 -6.54 13.36 -2.97
N LEU A 51 -6.66 12.03 -2.92
CA LEU A 51 -7.34 11.34 -1.83
C LEU A 51 -6.65 11.59 -0.48
N THR A 52 -5.32 11.66 -0.46
CA THR A 52 -4.55 12.01 0.74
C THR A 52 -4.90 13.42 1.24
N LYS A 53 -4.99 14.40 0.34
CA LYS A 53 -5.40 15.78 0.68
C LYS A 53 -6.83 15.85 1.17
N GLN A 54 -7.76 15.12 0.55
CA GLN A 54 -9.15 15.03 0.98
C GLN A 54 -9.26 14.41 2.38
N ARG A 55 -8.52 13.33 2.64
CA ARG A 55 -8.43 12.70 3.97
C ARG A 55 -7.93 13.68 5.02
N LYS A 56 -6.88 14.47 4.73
CA LYS A 56 -6.38 15.51 5.65
C LYS A 56 -7.46 16.54 5.96
N LYS A 57 -8.15 17.07 4.94
CA LYS A 57 -9.25 18.04 5.14
C LYS A 57 -10.38 17.48 6.02
N ARG A 58 -10.74 16.20 5.85
CA ARG A 58 -11.75 15.55 6.70
C ARG A 58 -11.32 15.51 8.17
N LEU A 59 -10.04 15.23 8.44
CA LEU A 59 -9.51 15.19 9.80
C LEU A 59 -9.52 16.57 10.45
N GLU A 60 -9.14 17.62 9.72
CA GLU A 60 -9.22 19.00 10.25
C GLU A 60 -10.67 19.37 10.57
N LYS A 61 -11.65 19.04 9.72
CA LYS A 61 -13.07 19.30 10.04
C LYS A 61 -13.56 18.59 11.30
N ILE A 62 -13.13 17.33 11.52
CA ILE A 62 -13.47 16.60 12.74
C ILE A 62 -12.86 17.30 13.95
N LYS A 63 -11.61 17.75 13.82
CA LYS A 63 -10.90 18.49 14.85
C LYS A 63 -11.63 19.79 15.18
N ASP A 64 -11.97 20.61 14.19
CA ASP A 64 -12.66 21.89 14.38
C ASP A 64 -14.02 21.71 15.10
N ASN A 65 -14.82 20.72 14.67
CA ASN A 65 -16.09 20.38 15.32
C ASN A 65 -15.95 19.94 16.80
N LEU A 66 -14.81 19.37 17.19
CA LEU A 66 -14.54 19.00 18.58
C LEU A 66 -14.18 20.21 19.45
N PHE A 67 -13.65 21.29 18.85
CA PHE A 67 -13.25 22.50 19.56
C PHE A 67 -14.33 23.59 19.59
N GLU A 68 -15.31 23.57 18.68
CA GLU A 68 -16.45 24.49 18.68
C GLU A 68 -17.56 24.15 19.71
N ASN A 69 -17.49 22.99 20.35
CA ASN A 69 -18.43 22.55 21.40
C ASN A 69 -17.91 22.77 22.84
N ASN A 70 -16.92 23.65 23.03
CA ASN A 70 -16.46 24.17 24.34
C ASN A 70 -16.60 25.69 24.38
#